data_AF-A0A2S9F561-F1
#
_entry.id   AF-A0A2S9F561-F1
#
_cell.length_a   1.000
_cell.length_b   1.000
_cell.length_c   1.000
_cell.angle_alpha   90.00
_cell.angle_beta   90.00
_cell.angle_gamma   90.00
#
_symmetry.space_group_name_H-M   'P 1'
#
loop_
_entity.id
_entity.type
_entity.pdbx_description
1 polymer ?
#
loop_
_entity_poly.entity_id
_entity_poly.type
_entity_poly.pdbx_seq_one_letter_code
_entity_poly.pdbx_strand_id
1 'polypeptide(L)'
;ATGLSTNSMVAEDYSFTLRVIGTRGEAFVHNFVKPHEDDRLTLHTEDGTTVEHHGTRESYTYQLEAFADHVLHGKPVPLDTADAVANMALIDDAYRAAGMQPR
;
A
#
# COMPACT_ATOMS: atom_id res chain seq x y z
N ALA A 1 7.97 3.73 15.49
CA ALA A 1 8.16 3.00 14.22
C ALA A 1 8.96 3.88 13.27
N THR A 2 9.72 3.30 12.36
CA THR A 2 10.42 3.99 11.28
C THR A 2 9.88 3.49 9.95
N GLY A 3 10.05 4.24 8.87
CA GLY A 3 9.60 3.85 7.53
C GLY A 3 10.59 4.29 6.46
N LEU A 4 10.65 3.53 5.38
CA LEU A 4 11.39 3.84 4.16
C LEU A 4 10.47 3.57 2.98
N SER A 5 10.40 4.52 2.04
CA SER A 5 9.73 4.35 0.76
C SER A 5 10.73 4.70 -0.34
N THR A 6 10.89 3.79 -1.30
CA THR A 6 11.72 3.99 -2.49
C THR A 6 10.81 3.99 -3.69
N ASN A 7 10.91 5.02 -4.53
CA ASN A 7 10.09 5.19 -5.71
C ASN A 7 11.00 5.51 -6.90
N SER A 8 10.71 4.92 -8.06
CA SER A 8 11.46 5.19 -9.28
C SER A 8 10.53 5.16 -10.48
N MET A 9 10.68 6.14 -11.37
CA MET A 9 10.02 6.17 -12.67
C MET A 9 10.95 5.68 -13.80
N VAL A 10 12.18 5.26 -13.46
CA VAL A 10 13.23 4.85 -14.40
C VAL A 10 13.83 3.47 -14.08
N ALA A 11 13.23 2.74 -13.14
CA ALA A 11 13.63 1.36 -12.86
C ALA A 11 13.29 0.47 -14.07
N GLU A 12 14.09 -0.59 -14.28
CA GLU A 12 13.89 -1.54 -15.39
C GLU A 12 12.59 -2.34 -15.22
N ASP A 13 12.22 -2.65 -13.97
CA ASP A 13 11.03 -3.41 -13.61
C ASP A 13 10.19 -2.70 -12.53
N TYR A 14 8.91 -3.05 -12.49
CA TYR A 14 8.01 -2.63 -11.42
C TYR A 14 8.25 -3.44 -10.15
N SER A 15 8.37 -2.75 -9.02
CA SER A 15 8.35 -3.35 -7.68
C SER A 15 7.33 -2.64 -6.82
N PHE A 16 6.27 -3.35 -6.43
CA PHE A 16 5.21 -2.86 -5.56
C PHE A 16 5.14 -3.69 -4.28
N THR A 17 6.31 -3.87 -3.65
CA THR A 17 6.43 -4.66 -2.43
C THR A 17 6.11 -3.82 -1.19
N LEU A 18 5.57 -4.44 -0.16
CA LEU A 18 5.35 -3.83 1.15
C LEU A 18 5.85 -4.76 2.23
N ARG A 19 6.65 -4.24 3.17
CA ARG A 19 7.21 -5.01 4.28
C ARG A 19 6.96 -4.32 5.60
N VAL A 20 6.41 -5.07 6.56
CA VAL A 20 6.14 -4.60 7.92
C VAL A 20 6.84 -5.52 8.90
N ILE A 21 7.81 -4.99 9.63
CA ILE A 21 8.62 -5.72 10.60
C ILE A 21 8.16 -5.36 12.01
N GLY A 22 7.76 -6.37 12.78
CA GLY A 22 7.41 -6.26 14.19
C GLY A 22 8.37 -7.04 15.07
N THR A 23 8.11 -7.04 16.38
CA THR A 23 8.97 -7.73 17.36
C THR A 23 8.87 -9.26 17.31
N ARG A 24 7.84 -9.81 16.67
CA ARG A 24 7.57 -11.26 16.59
C ARG A 24 7.66 -11.82 15.16
N GLY A 25 8.07 -10.99 14.20
CA GLY A 25 8.09 -11.41 12.81
C GLY A 25 7.92 -10.28 11.81
N GLU A 26 7.76 -10.68 10.56
CA GLU A 26 7.63 -9.84 9.39
C GLU A 26 6.41 -10.27 8.56
N ALA A 27 5.67 -9.29 8.06
CA ALA A 27 4.67 -9.46 7.01
C ALA A 27 5.20 -8.83 5.71
N PHE A 28 5.19 -9.61 4.63
CA PHE A 28 5.68 -9.20 3.32
C PHE A 28 4.63 -9.45 2.24
N VAL A 29 4.15 -8.37 1.61
CA VAL A 29 3.26 -8.39 0.46
C VAL A 29 4.10 -8.20 -0.79
N HIS A 30 4.04 -9.16 -1.72
CA HIS A 30 4.91 -9.19 -2.90
C HIS A 30 4.46 -8.19 -3.98
N ASN A 31 3.14 -7.94 -4.10
CA ASN A 31 2.60 -6.94 -5.03
C ASN A 31 1.29 -6.33 -4.49
N PHE A 32 1.39 -5.29 -3.66
CA PHE A 32 0.20 -4.71 -3.01
C PHE A 32 -0.69 -3.92 -3.97
N VAL A 33 -0.15 -3.47 -5.12
CA VAL A 33 -0.90 -2.70 -6.13
C VAL A 33 -1.65 -3.62 -7.08
N LYS A 34 -1.03 -4.75 -7.46
CA LYS A 34 -1.54 -5.69 -8.46
C LYS A 34 -1.63 -7.11 -7.88
N PRO A 35 -2.60 -7.36 -6.99
CA PRO A 35 -2.84 -8.71 -6.45
C PRO A 35 -3.20 -9.72 -7.56
N HIS A 36 -3.71 -9.27 -8.72
CA HIS A 36 -3.96 -10.14 -9.86
C HIS A 36 -2.69 -10.71 -10.51
N GLU A 37 -1.53 -10.08 -10.30
CA GLU A 37 -0.21 -10.60 -10.73
C GLU A 37 0.46 -11.45 -9.63
N ASP A 38 0.40 -11.02 -8.36
CA ASP A 38 0.93 -11.77 -7.21
C ASP A 38 0.19 -11.39 -5.91
N ASP A 39 -0.70 -12.26 -5.42
CA ASP A 39 -1.53 -12.02 -4.21
C ASP A 39 -0.90 -12.54 -2.91
N ARG A 40 0.38 -12.94 -2.95
CA ARG A 40 1.04 -13.53 -1.79
C ARG A 40 1.23 -12.51 -0.66
N LEU A 41 0.82 -12.93 0.53
CA LEU A 41 1.26 -12.41 1.82
C LEU A 41 2.16 -13.45 2.49
N THR A 42 3.45 -13.18 2.61
CA THR A 42 4.38 -14.04 3.34
C THR A 42 4.54 -13.54 4.77
N LEU A 43 4.29 -14.43 5.73
CA LEU A 43 4.50 -14.19 7.14
C LEU A 43 5.73 -14.97 7.60
N HIS A 44 6.70 -14.27 8.17
CA HIS A 44 7.86 -14.87 8.82
C HIS A 44 7.75 -14.64 10.33
N THR A 45 7.69 -15.71 11.11
CA THR A 45 7.56 -15.66 12.57
C THR A 45 8.51 -16.67 13.23
N GLU A 46 8.55 -16.68 14.57
CA GLU A 46 9.30 -17.70 15.31
C GLU A 46 8.81 -19.13 15.03
N ASP A 47 7.52 -19.30 14.72
CA ASP A 47 6.90 -20.59 14.39
C ASP A 47 7.19 -21.03 12.94
N GLY A 48 7.85 -20.18 12.15
CA GLY A 48 8.24 -20.47 10.76
C GLY A 48 7.66 -19.50 9.75
N THR A 49 7.58 -19.96 8.49
CA THR A 49 7.11 -19.15 7.35
C THR A 49 5.80 -19.71 6.82
N THR A 50 4.81 -18.83 6.65
CA THR A 50 3.52 -19.14 6.02
C THR A 50 3.31 -18.21 4.83
N VAL A 51 2.73 -18.73 3.75
CA VAL A 51 2.31 -17.93 2.60
C VAL A 51 0.79 -18.00 2.51
N GLU A 52 0.14 -16.85 2.64
CA GLU A 52 -1.29 -16.66 2.49
C GLU A 52 -1.61 -16.07 1.11
N HIS A 53 -2.80 -16.41 0.61
CA HIS A 53 -3.35 -15.94 -0.65
C HIS A 53 -4.74 -15.39 -0.39
N HIS A 54 -4.94 -14.08 -0.59
CA HIS A 54 -6.21 -13.40 -0.29
C HIS A 54 -7.06 -13.13 -1.54
N GLY A 55 -6.63 -13.59 -2.70
CA GLY A 55 -7.35 -13.53 -3.95
C GLY A 55 -6.73 -12.57 -4.95
N THR A 56 -6.91 -12.91 -6.22
CA THR A 56 -6.30 -12.24 -7.37
C THR A 56 -7.23 -11.22 -8.03
N ARG A 57 -8.25 -10.77 -7.31
CA ARG A 57 -9.18 -9.78 -7.85
C ARG A 57 -8.48 -8.44 -7.97
N GLU A 58 -8.66 -7.78 -9.12
CA GLU A 58 -8.14 -6.45 -9.41
C GLU A 58 -8.39 -5.45 -8.27
N SER A 59 -7.33 -4.75 -7.84
CA SER A 59 -7.38 -3.79 -6.74
C SER A 59 -8.38 -2.66 -7.00
N TYR A 60 -8.47 -2.18 -8.24
CA TYR A 60 -9.47 -1.20 -8.66
C TYR A 60 -10.91 -1.68 -8.51
N THR A 61 -11.16 -2.99 -8.57
CA THR A 61 -12.53 -3.48 -8.37
C THR A 61 -12.98 -3.25 -6.92
N TYR A 62 -12.11 -3.54 -5.95
CA TYR A 62 -12.41 -3.24 -4.54
C TYR A 62 -12.61 -1.74 -4.29
N GLN A 63 -11.82 -0.90 -4.94
CA GLN A 63 -11.95 0.57 -4.82
C GLN A 63 -13.27 1.06 -5.40
N LEU A 64 -13.67 0.59 -6.58
CA LEU A 64 -14.92 0.98 -7.23
C LEU A 64 -16.14 0.49 -6.45
N GLU A 65 -16.09 -0.69 -5.85
CA GLU A 65 -17.15 -1.16 -4.96
C GLU A 65 -17.28 -0.31 -3.71
N ALA A 66 -16.16 -0.01 -3.04
CA ALA A 66 -16.18 0.86 -1.86
C ALA A 66 -16.72 2.26 -2.19
N PHE A 67 -16.34 2.80 -3.35
CA PHE A 67 -16.89 4.05 -3.86
C PHE A 67 -18.40 3.96 -4.14
N ALA A 68 -18.85 2.94 -4.87
CA ALA A 68 -20.27 2.75 -5.18
C ALA A 68 -21.10 2.57 -3.90
N ASP A 69 -20.60 1.80 -2.93
CA ASP A 69 -21.24 1.61 -1.63
C ASP A 69 -21.35 2.90 -0.82
N HIS A 70 -20.33 3.75 -0.86
CA HIS A 70 -20.38 5.05 -0.21
C HIS A 70 -21.42 5.95 -0.87
N VAL A 71 -21.40 6.05 -2.21
CA VAL A 71 -22.29 6.94 -2.96
C VAL A 71 -23.75 6.49 -2.88
N LEU A 72 -24.02 5.19 -3.02
CA LEU A 72 -25.38 4.65 -3.08
C LEU A 72 -25.98 4.42 -1.70
N HIS A 73 -25.16 4.07 -0.70
CA HIS A 73 -25.64 3.57 0.59
C HIS A 73 -25.06 4.32 1.79
N GLY A 74 -24.18 5.32 1.58
CA GLY A 74 -23.56 6.08 2.66
C GLY A 74 -22.62 5.26 3.55
N LYS A 75 -22.12 4.10 3.07
CA LYS A 75 -21.17 3.30 3.86
C LYS A 75 -19.89 4.10 4.11
N PRO A 76 -19.26 4.01 5.30
CA PRO A 76 -17.98 4.67 5.55
C PRO A 76 -16.91 4.20 4.58
N VAL A 77 -16.10 5.14 4.09
CA VAL A 77 -14.86 4.82 3.38
C VAL A 77 -13.72 4.70 4.39
N PRO A 78 -12.74 3.81 4.16
CA PRO A 78 -11.64 3.60 5.09
C PRO A 78 -10.63 4.76 5.14
N LEU A 79 -10.66 5.65 4.14
CA LEU A 79 -9.79 6.83 4.03
C LEU A 79 -10.65 8.04 3.75
N ASP A 80 -10.45 9.13 4.50
CA ASP A 80 -11.18 10.38 4.36
C ASP A 80 -10.34 11.54 3.80
N THR A 81 -10.92 12.73 3.78
CA THR A 81 -10.22 13.93 3.28
C THR A 81 -9.04 14.37 4.15
N ALA A 82 -9.08 14.11 5.47
CA ALA A 82 -7.97 14.42 6.35
C ALA A 82 -6.78 13.49 6.07
N ASP A 83 -7.05 12.20 5.81
CA ASP A 83 -6.03 11.25 5.36
C ASP A 83 -5.38 11.69 4.05
N ALA A 84 -6.18 12.14 3.09
CA ALA A 84 -5.69 12.63 1.79
C ALA A 84 -4.78 13.87 1.94
N VAL A 85 -5.17 14.83 2.79
CA VAL A 85 -4.36 16.02 3.09
C VAL A 85 -3.05 15.64 3.77
N ALA A 86 -3.10 14.74 4.76
CA ALA A 86 -1.90 14.26 5.43
C ALA A 86 -0.94 13.55 4.47
N ASN A 87 -1.47 12.72 3.56
CA ASN A 87 -0.69 12.05 2.53
C ASN A 87 -0.01 13.05 1.58
N MET A 88 -0.73 14.09 1.12
CA MET A 88 -0.15 15.13 0.27
C MET A 88 0.92 15.95 0.98
N ALA A 89 0.76 16.23 2.28
CA ALA A 89 1.81 16.90 3.07
C ALA A 89 3.11 16.08 3.14
N LEU A 90 3.02 14.76 3.28
CA LEU A 90 4.19 13.86 3.26
C LEU A 90 4.88 13.84 1.88
N ILE A 91 4.10 13.84 0.80
CA ILE A 91 4.64 13.93 -0.57
C ILE A 91 5.39 15.26 -0.75
N ASP A 92 4.79 16.36 -0.32
CA ASP A 92 5.39 17.68 -0.33
C ASP A 92 6.73 17.73 0.41
N ASP A 93 6.79 17.15 1.60
CA ASP A 93 8.02 17.08 2.39
C ASP A 93 9.11 16.26 1.69
N ALA A 94 8.75 15.17 1.02
CA ALA A 94 9.69 14.40 0.21
C ALA A 94 10.25 15.21 -0.97
N TYR A 95 9.40 15.99 -1.65
CA TYR A 95 9.84 16.89 -2.72
C TYR A 95 10.78 17.99 -2.19
N ARG A 96 10.43 18.64 -1.08
CA ARG A 96 11.28 19.66 -0.45
C ARG A 96 12.64 19.09 -0.03
N ALA A 97 12.66 17.91 0.58
CA ALA A 97 13.89 17.23 0.96
C ALA A 97 14.80 16.90 -0.24
N ALA A 98 14.20 16.69 -1.43
CA ALA A 98 14.91 16.50 -2.69
C ALA A 98 15.28 17.82 -3.41
N GLY A 99 14.98 18.99 -2.83
CA GLY A 99 15.25 20.30 -3.44
C GLY A 99 14.27 20.71 -4.54
N MET A 100 13.10 20.07 -4.61
CA MET A 100 12.05 20.35 -5.58
C MET A 100 10.94 21.24 -4.99
N GLN A 101 10.10 21.78 -5.87
CA GLN A 101 8.88 22.49 -5.45
C GLN A 101 7.79 21.51 -5.00
N PRO A 102 7.00 21.84 -3.97
CA PRO A 102 5.83 21.06 -3.55
C PRO A 102 4.76 20.97 -4.65
N ARG A 103 3.80 20.06 -4.50
CA ARG A 103 2.77 19.70 -5.49
C ARG A 103 1.38 20.18 -5.14
#